data_AF-A0A6V7UY39-F1
#
_entry.id   AF-A0A6V7UY39-F1
#
_cell.length_a   1.000
_cell.length_b   1.000
_cell.length_c   1.000
_cell.angle_alpha   90.00
_cell.angle_beta   90.00
_cell.angle_gamma   90.00
#
_symmetry.space_group_name_H-M   'P 1'
#
loop_
_entity.id
_entity.type
_entity.pdbx_description
1 polymer ?
#
loop_
_entity_poly.entity_id
_entity_poly.type
_entity_poly.pdbx_seq_one_letter_code
_entity_poly.pdbx_strand_id
1 'polypeptide(L)'
;MSKIWNYFTLSGRIAFCKECDYKKDFPPRAPTTTLATHLKSKHPEQHKQFLDQSTEVKEKSNKEKEKQMTLKRSFEIQSSSKEDNNEVTLKQMRIDLCGQTKSAWDKDGLKTLEVNRAIMEFIATDIQPFSVVQDSGFKRLIALLKPQYNLPSRNFFSEKMLPCIYESVKKRVIKDLLQAEAISVTFDAWTASLMHIKKQRLK
;
A
#
# COMPACT_ATOMS: atom_id res chain seq x y z
N MET A 1 -2.47 5.93 -13.96
CA MET A 1 -3.31 4.85 -14.56
C MET A 1 -2.44 4.06 -15.54
N SER A 2 -2.63 2.74 -15.67
CA SER A 2 -1.73 1.87 -16.47
C SER A 2 -1.73 2.25 -17.97
N LYS A 3 -0.56 2.28 -18.63
CA LYS A 3 -0.39 2.66 -20.05
C LYS A 3 -1.05 1.68 -21.04
N ILE A 4 -1.46 0.50 -20.57
CA ILE A 4 -2.12 -0.55 -21.38
C ILE A 4 -3.43 -0.06 -22.04
N TRP A 5 -4.13 0.91 -21.43
CA TRP A 5 -5.40 1.45 -21.95
C TRP A 5 -5.25 2.30 -23.21
N ASN A 6 -4.03 2.58 -23.65
CA ASN A 6 -3.80 3.15 -24.98
C ASN A 6 -4.30 2.20 -26.09
N TYR A 7 -4.22 0.88 -25.84
CA TYR A 7 -4.54 -0.18 -26.80
C TYR A 7 -5.92 -0.84 -26.59
N PHE A 8 -6.62 -0.51 -25.49
CA PHE A 8 -7.91 -1.11 -25.14
C PHE A 8 -8.94 -0.06 -24.75
N THR A 9 -10.21 -0.34 -25.02
CA THR A 9 -11.35 0.50 -24.63
C THR A 9 -12.23 -0.26 -23.64
N LEU A 10 -12.72 0.41 -22.59
CA LEU A 10 -13.63 -0.19 -21.62
C LEU A 10 -15.06 0.28 -21.90
N SER A 11 -15.98 -0.66 -22.11
CA SER A 11 -17.43 -0.38 -22.12
C SER A 11 -18.10 -1.21 -21.04
N GLY A 12 -18.44 -0.54 -19.93
CA GLY A 12 -19.01 -1.17 -18.74
C GLY A 12 -18.04 -2.17 -18.09
N ARG A 13 -18.36 -3.47 -18.17
CA ARG A 13 -17.56 -4.57 -17.61
C ARG A 13 -16.73 -5.31 -18.65
N ILE A 14 -16.67 -4.84 -19.89
CA ILE A 14 -15.99 -5.54 -20.98
C ILE A 14 -14.89 -4.63 -21.54
N ALA A 15 -13.70 -5.19 -21.68
CA ALA A 15 -12.57 -4.57 -22.37
C ALA A 15 -12.51 -5.06 -23.82
N PHE A 16 -12.40 -4.12 -24.74
CA PHE A 16 -12.29 -4.34 -26.19
C PHE A 16 -10.89 -3.95 -26.66
N CYS A 17 -10.27 -4.79 -27.49
CA CYS A 17 -9.08 -4.38 -28.22
C CYS A 17 -9.47 -3.40 -29.33
N LYS A 18 -8.64 -2.40 -29.60
CA LYS A 18 -8.90 -1.42 -30.67
C LYS A 18 -8.53 -1.92 -32.07
N GLU A 19 -7.65 -2.93 -32.15
CA GLU A 19 -7.11 -3.45 -33.42
C GLU A 19 -7.68 -4.82 -33.82
N CYS A 20 -8.46 -5.47 -32.96
CA CYS A 20 -9.07 -6.76 -33.28
C CYS A 20 -10.40 -6.96 -32.52
N ASP A 21 -11.17 -7.97 -32.95
CA ASP A 21 -12.47 -8.33 -32.35
C ASP A 21 -12.35 -9.04 -30.98
N TYR A 22 -11.25 -8.82 -30.26
CA TYR A 22 -11.06 -9.39 -28.93
C TYR A 22 -11.88 -8.62 -27.89
N LYS A 23 -12.74 -9.35 -27.18
CA LYS A 23 -13.51 -8.87 -26.04
C LYS A 23 -13.27 -9.75 -24.82
N LYS A 24 -13.11 -9.13 -23.66
CA LYS A 24 -12.91 -9.85 -22.40
C LYS A 24 -13.61 -9.16 -21.23
N ASP A 25 -14.31 -9.95 -20.42
CA ASP A 25 -14.86 -9.47 -19.15
C ASP A 25 -13.72 -8.98 -18.24
N PHE A 26 -13.83 -7.72 -17.85
CA PHE A 26 -12.86 -6.97 -17.07
C PHE A 26 -13.57 -6.27 -15.90
N PRO A 27 -13.78 -6.96 -14.76
CA PRO A 27 -14.42 -6.37 -13.60
C PRO A 27 -13.56 -5.27 -12.94
N PRO A 28 -14.15 -4.38 -12.12
CA PRO A 28 -13.41 -3.35 -11.40
C PRO A 28 -12.31 -3.98 -10.53
N ARG A 29 -11.06 -3.54 -10.73
CA ARG A 29 -9.82 -4.07 -10.10
C ARG A 29 -9.25 -5.37 -10.68
N ALA A 30 -9.67 -5.81 -11.87
CA ALA A 30 -9.00 -6.89 -12.57
C ALA A 30 -7.55 -6.51 -12.95
N PRO A 31 -6.59 -7.45 -12.91
CA PRO A 31 -5.22 -7.19 -13.34
C PRO A 31 -5.14 -7.06 -14.86
N THR A 32 -4.28 -6.15 -15.35
CA THR A 32 -4.11 -5.90 -16.79
C THR A 32 -3.21 -6.93 -17.47
N THR A 33 -2.76 -7.97 -16.76
CA THR A 33 -1.89 -9.03 -17.27
C THR A 33 -2.55 -9.79 -18.42
N THR A 34 -3.86 -10.03 -18.35
CA THR A 34 -4.62 -10.71 -19.42
C THR A 34 -4.64 -9.89 -20.71
N LEU A 35 -4.75 -8.56 -20.60
CA LEU A 35 -4.70 -7.64 -21.75
C LEU A 35 -3.28 -7.57 -22.33
N ALA A 36 -2.25 -7.60 -21.48
CA ALA A 36 -0.86 -7.65 -21.91
C ALA A 36 -0.51 -8.98 -22.63
N THR A 37 -1.00 -10.12 -22.15
CA THR A 37 -0.82 -11.42 -22.82
C THR A 37 -1.54 -11.48 -24.17
N HIS A 38 -2.68 -10.81 -24.30
CA HIS A 38 -3.36 -10.67 -25.59
C HIS A 38 -2.49 -9.87 -26.58
N LEU A 39 -1.97 -8.69 -26.19
CA LEU A 39 -1.05 -7.93 -27.04
C LEU A 39 0.18 -8.78 -27.43
N LYS A 40 0.78 -9.52 -26.49
CA LYS A 40 1.95 -10.36 -26.79
C LYS A 40 1.69 -11.41 -27.88
N SER A 41 0.48 -11.98 -27.92
CA SER A 41 0.15 -13.10 -28.79
C SER A 41 -0.49 -12.69 -30.12
N LYS A 42 -1.27 -11.60 -30.15
CA LYS A 42 -1.99 -11.15 -31.34
C LYS A 42 -1.42 -9.87 -31.95
N HIS A 43 -0.71 -9.05 -31.18
CA HIS A 43 -0.15 -7.76 -31.61
C HIS A 43 1.30 -7.57 -31.09
N PRO A 44 2.26 -8.39 -31.56
CA PRO A 44 3.63 -8.39 -31.05
C PRO A 44 4.33 -7.03 -31.20
N GLU A 45 3.98 -6.24 -32.23
CA GLU A 45 4.51 -4.88 -32.42
C GLU A 45 4.00 -3.90 -31.36
N GLN A 46 2.71 -3.94 -31.04
CA GLN A 46 2.13 -3.09 -29.98
C GLN A 46 2.60 -3.53 -28.59
N HIS A 47 2.86 -4.82 -28.39
CA HIS A 47 3.47 -5.34 -27.17
C HIS A 47 4.92 -4.85 -27.00
N LYS A 48 5.69 -4.75 -28.10
CA LYS A 48 7.05 -4.18 -28.09
C LYS A 48 7.01 -2.70 -27.70
N GLN A 49 6.12 -1.90 -28.30
CA GLN A 49 5.93 -0.48 -27.92
C GLN A 49 5.48 -0.30 -26.47
N PHE A 50 4.63 -1.20 -25.95
CA PHE A 50 4.22 -1.21 -24.55
C PHE A 50 5.39 -1.52 -23.59
N LEU A 51 6.28 -2.44 -23.96
CA LEU A 51 7.49 -2.75 -23.18
C LEU A 51 8.51 -1.61 -23.22
N ASP A 52 8.72 -1.00 -24.38
CA ASP A 52 9.66 0.11 -24.54
C ASP A 52 9.22 1.35 -23.73
N GLN A 53 7.92 1.62 -23.66
CA GLN A 53 7.36 2.66 -22.78
C GLN A 53 7.41 2.31 -21.27
N SER A 54 7.68 1.05 -20.94
CA SER A 54 7.85 0.56 -19.57
C SER A 54 9.31 0.54 -19.13
N THR A 55 10.26 0.46 -20.06
CA THR A 55 11.72 0.50 -19.83
C THR A 55 12.26 1.92 -19.72
N GLU A 56 11.68 2.90 -20.41
CA GLU A 56 12.04 4.33 -20.28
C GLU A 56 11.88 4.91 -18.86
N VAL A 57 11.09 4.26 -18.00
CA VAL A 57 10.94 4.65 -16.58
C VAL A 57 12.08 4.08 -15.71
N LYS A 58 12.77 3.02 -16.15
CA LYS A 58 13.90 2.43 -15.41
C LYS A 58 15.25 3.12 -15.68
N GLU A 59 15.43 3.74 -16.84
CA GLU A 59 16.68 4.47 -17.16
C GLU A 59 16.76 5.88 -16.56
N LYS A 60 15.64 6.47 -16.12
CA LYS A 60 15.63 7.80 -15.48
C LYS A 60 15.83 7.80 -13.96
N SER A 61 15.87 6.66 -13.28
CA SER A 61 16.14 6.60 -11.82
C SER A 61 17.55 6.12 -11.46
N ASN A 62 18.43 5.86 -12.44
CA ASN A 62 19.73 5.23 -12.22
C ASN A 62 20.95 6.17 -12.33
N LYS A 63 20.74 7.49 -12.40
CA LYS A 63 21.82 8.50 -12.44
C LYS A 63 22.08 9.24 -11.11
N GLU A 64 21.33 8.95 -10.04
CA GLU A 64 21.43 9.68 -8.75
C GLU A 64 21.81 8.82 -7.54
N LYS A 65 22.18 7.54 -7.73
CA LYS A 65 22.55 6.63 -6.63
C LYS A 65 24.03 6.19 -6.63
N GLU A 66 24.91 6.94 -7.29
CA GLU A 66 26.34 6.58 -7.40
C GLU A 66 27.29 7.43 -6.53
N LYS A 67 26.77 8.23 -5.58
CA LYS A 67 27.62 9.12 -4.76
C LYS A 67 27.64 8.87 -3.26
N GLN A 68 27.06 7.79 -2.75
CA GLN A 68 27.19 7.48 -1.33
C GLN A 68 27.41 6.00 -1.06
N MET A 69 28.48 5.74 -0.30
CA MET A 69 28.79 4.52 0.44
C MET A 69 29.71 3.51 -0.24
N THR A 70 30.93 3.97 -0.52
CA THR A 70 32.13 3.20 -0.17
C THR A 70 32.10 2.88 1.34
N LEU A 71 32.68 1.73 1.70
CA LEU A 71 32.84 1.17 3.07
C LEU A 71 31.73 0.25 3.58
N LYS A 72 31.75 -0.99 3.05
CA LYS A 72 31.68 -2.30 3.75
C LYS A 72 31.31 -3.32 2.67
N ARG A 73 32.00 -4.42 2.47
CA ARG A 73 33.05 -5.10 3.20
C ARG A 73 33.50 -6.21 2.25
N SER A 74 34.79 -6.28 2.01
CA SER A 74 35.45 -7.41 1.40
C SER A 74 35.15 -8.68 2.21
N PHE A 75 34.61 -9.70 1.55
CA PHE A 75 34.97 -11.10 1.79
C PHE A 75 34.62 -11.91 0.53
N GLU A 76 35.59 -11.92 -0.38
CA GLU A 76 36.13 -13.06 -1.13
C GLU A 76 35.17 -14.20 -1.56
N ILE A 77 34.99 -14.38 -2.89
CA ILE A 77 35.62 -15.44 -3.74
C ILE A 77 34.57 -16.56 -3.98
N GLN A 78 34.27 -17.11 -5.17
CA GLN A 78 34.98 -17.28 -6.44
C GLN A 78 33.97 -17.54 -7.59
N SER A 79 34.44 -17.23 -8.79
CA SER A 79 34.02 -17.63 -10.15
C SER A 79 33.58 -19.09 -10.34
N SER A 80 32.67 -19.34 -11.29
CA SER A 80 33.00 -19.91 -12.61
C SER A 80 31.85 -20.69 -13.24
N SER A 81 31.74 -20.50 -14.56
CA SER A 81 31.02 -21.23 -15.59
C SER A 81 30.72 -22.72 -15.35
N LYS A 82 29.56 -23.17 -15.82
CA LYS A 82 29.43 -24.09 -16.97
C LYS A 82 27.96 -24.29 -17.36
N GLU A 83 27.74 -24.20 -18.66
CA GLU A 83 26.57 -24.70 -19.36
C GLU A 83 26.49 -26.22 -19.20
N ASP A 84 25.31 -26.75 -18.94
CA ASP A 84 24.98 -28.10 -19.37
C ASP A 84 23.48 -28.25 -19.58
N ASN A 85 23.15 -28.75 -20.78
CA ASN A 85 21.82 -29.06 -21.25
C ASN A 85 21.26 -30.25 -20.46
N ASN A 86 20.06 -30.11 -19.90
CA ASN A 86 19.31 -31.28 -19.48
C ASN A 86 17.81 -31.11 -19.74
N GLU A 87 17.29 -32.05 -20.52
CA GLU A 87 15.91 -32.19 -20.97
C GLU A 87 14.99 -32.42 -19.76
N VAL A 88 14.16 -31.42 -19.41
CA VAL A 88 13.24 -31.52 -18.29
C VAL A 88 11.91 -32.08 -18.77
N THR A 89 11.69 -33.36 -18.48
CA THR A 89 10.40 -34.05 -18.61
C THR A 89 9.31 -33.24 -17.89
N LEU A 90 8.25 -32.85 -18.62
CA LEU A 90 7.08 -32.17 -18.07
C LEU A 90 6.30 -33.11 -17.13
N LYS A 91 6.68 -33.13 -15.84
CA LYS A 91 5.80 -33.67 -14.79
C LYS A 91 4.68 -32.66 -14.57
N GLN A 92 3.45 -33.03 -14.95
CA GLN A 92 2.24 -32.27 -14.69
C GLN A 92 2.14 -31.92 -13.19
N MET A 93 2.10 -30.62 -12.86
CA MET A 93 1.79 -30.17 -11.50
C MET A 93 0.32 -30.52 -11.18
N ARG A 94 0.11 -31.33 -10.13
CA ARG A 94 -1.18 -31.43 -9.47
C ARG A 94 -1.46 -30.12 -8.75
N ILE A 95 -2.61 -29.50 -9.02
CA ILE A 95 -3.10 -28.38 -8.23
C ILE A 95 -3.78 -29.00 -7.01
N ASP A 96 -3.06 -29.10 -5.90
CA ASP A 96 -3.68 -29.33 -4.61
C ASP A 96 -4.41 -28.04 -4.22
N LEU A 97 -5.70 -27.97 -4.57
CA LEU A 97 -6.60 -26.91 -4.12
C LEU A 97 -7.02 -27.19 -2.68
N CYS A 98 -6.05 -27.27 -1.78
CA CYS A 98 -6.27 -27.40 -0.35
C CYS A 98 -5.39 -26.37 0.38
N GLY A 99 -6.01 -25.26 0.79
CA GLY A 99 -5.45 -24.35 1.78
C GLY A 99 -4.22 -23.54 1.38
N GLN A 100 -4.26 -22.76 0.30
CA GLN A 100 -3.28 -21.67 0.15
C GLN A 100 -3.58 -20.60 1.21
N THR A 101 -2.98 -20.72 2.38
CA THR A 101 -2.96 -19.65 3.38
C THR A 101 -2.23 -18.47 2.73
N LYS A 102 -2.97 -17.44 2.32
CA LYS A 102 -2.37 -16.21 1.80
C LYS A 102 -1.40 -15.69 2.86
N SER A 103 -0.14 -15.48 2.48
CA SER A 103 0.91 -15.06 3.41
C SER A 103 0.56 -13.72 4.06
N ALA A 104 1.04 -13.52 5.28
CA ALA A 104 0.87 -12.26 5.99
C ALA A 104 1.46 -11.10 5.18
N TRP A 105 0.83 -9.93 5.24
CA TRP A 105 1.33 -8.73 4.58
C TRP A 105 2.60 -8.23 5.26
N ASP A 106 3.45 -7.60 4.44
CA ASP A 106 4.62 -6.89 4.90
C ASP A 106 4.21 -5.73 5.82
N LYS A 107 5.01 -5.47 6.86
CA LYS A 107 4.71 -4.45 7.88
C LYS A 107 4.76 -3.05 7.29
N ASP A 108 5.67 -2.82 6.36
CA ASP A 108 5.88 -1.53 5.70
C ASP A 108 5.29 -1.48 4.27
N GLY A 109 4.52 -2.51 3.91
CA GLY A 109 3.85 -2.60 2.62
C GLY A 109 2.77 -1.54 2.46
N LEU A 110 2.58 -1.06 1.22
CA LEU A 110 1.59 -0.03 0.89
C LEU A 110 0.17 -0.37 1.39
N LYS A 111 -0.26 -1.63 1.25
CA LYS A 111 -1.58 -2.09 1.73
C LYS A 111 -1.72 -2.04 3.26
N THR A 112 -0.64 -2.36 3.97
CA THR A 112 -0.61 -2.30 5.44
C THR A 112 -0.71 -0.86 5.91
N LEU A 113 0.04 0.05 5.26
CA LEU A 113 -0.04 1.50 5.52
C LEU A 113 -1.43 2.07 5.24
N GLU A 114 -2.08 1.66 4.14
CA GLU A 114 -3.46 2.07 3.82
C GLU A 114 -4.45 1.65 4.92
N VAL A 115 -4.37 0.40 5.40
CA VAL A 115 -5.24 -0.09 6.48
C VAL A 115 -4.91 0.58 7.81
N ASN A 116 -3.63 0.76 8.15
CA ASN A 116 -3.21 1.51 9.33
C ASN A 116 -3.80 2.93 9.32
N ARG A 117 -3.81 3.58 8.15
CA ARG A 117 -4.36 4.93 7.98
C ARG A 117 -5.86 4.95 8.21
N ALA A 118 -6.59 4.01 7.60
CA ALA A 118 -8.03 3.88 7.80
C ALA A 118 -8.40 3.62 9.27
N ILE A 119 -7.63 2.78 9.99
CA ILE A 119 -7.87 2.53 11.41
C ILE A 119 -7.60 3.77 12.25
N MET A 120 -6.53 4.51 11.97
CA MET A 120 -6.26 5.76 12.70
C MET A 120 -7.30 6.84 12.39
N GLU A 121 -7.79 6.93 11.15
CA GLU A 121 -8.91 7.80 10.80
C GLU A 121 -10.18 7.40 11.56
N PHE A 122 -10.52 6.10 11.62
CA PHE A 122 -11.62 5.60 12.46
C PHE A 122 -11.48 6.03 13.93
N ILE A 123 -10.28 5.85 14.51
CA ILE A 123 -10.02 6.25 15.91
C ILE A 123 -10.25 7.75 16.12
N ALA A 124 -9.76 8.59 15.20
CA ALA A 124 -9.85 10.03 15.31
C ALA A 124 -11.28 10.56 15.07
N THR A 125 -11.96 10.04 14.03
CA THR A 125 -13.31 10.47 13.64
C THR A 125 -14.35 10.08 14.69
N ASP A 126 -14.24 8.87 15.24
CA ASP A 126 -15.22 8.34 16.20
C ASP A 126 -14.81 8.56 17.66
N ILE A 127 -13.76 9.38 17.89
CA ILE A 127 -13.20 9.72 19.21
C ILE A 127 -12.96 8.45 20.06
N GLN A 128 -12.44 7.40 19.43
CA GLN A 128 -12.19 6.14 20.11
C GLN A 128 -10.89 6.20 20.90
N PRO A 129 -10.79 5.50 22.04
CA PRO A 129 -9.50 5.31 22.69
C PRO A 129 -8.60 4.44 21.80
N PHE A 130 -7.29 4.71 21.79
CA PHE A 130 -6.33 3.86 21.06
C PHE A 130 -6.35 2.39 21.49
N SER A 131 -6.86 2.08 22.68
CA SER A 131 -7.03 0.70 23.16
C SER A 131 -8.03 -0.11 22.33
N VAL A 132 -8.87 0.51 21.49
CA VAL A 132 -9.84 -0.21 20.65
C VAL A 132 -9.19 -1.28 19.78
N VAL A 133 -7.94 -1.07 19.34
CA VAL A 133 -7.18 -2.05 18.55
C VAL A 133 -6.78 -3.29 19.35
N GLN A 134 -6.86 -3.21 20.68
CA GLN A 134 -6.58 -4.32 21.60
C GLN A 134 -7.83 -5.12 21.93
N ASP A 135 -9.03 -4.58 21.67
CA ASP A 135 -10.30 -5.20 22.00
C ASP A 135 -10.51 -6.49 21.21
N SER A 136 -11.04 -7.51 21.91
CA SER A 136 -11.21 -8.83 21.32
C SER A 136 -12.21 -8.82 20.15
N GLY A 137 -13.27 -8.01 20.24
CA GLY A 137 -14.26 -7.84 19.17
C GLY A 137 -13.65 -7.20 17.92
N PHE A 138 -12.88 -6.13 18.09
CA PHE A 138 -12.20 -5.45 17.00
C PHE A 138 -11.19 -6.37 16.31
N LYS A 139 -10.35 -7.07 17.07
CA LYS A 139 -9.39 -8.06 16.54
C LYS A 139 -10.07 -9.14 15.70
N ARG A 140 -11.19 -9.71 16.20
CA ARG A 140 -11.98 -10.72 15.46
C ARG A 140 -12.53 -10.14 14.16
N LEU A 141 -13.08 -8.94 14.19
CA LEU A 141 -13.60 -8.26 13.00
C LEU A 141 -12.50 -8.07 11.94
N ILE A 142 -11.34 -7.54 12.33
CA ILE A 142 -10.22 -7.32 11.41
C ILE A 142 -9.70 -8.65 10.85
N ALA A 143 -9.54 -9.68 11.68
CA ALA A 143 -9.11 -10.99 11.24
C ALA A 143 -10.07 -11.62 10.21
N LEU A 144 -11.38 -11.42 10.37
CA LEU A 144 -12.40 -11.89 9.42
C LEU A 144 -12.34 -11.12 8.10
N LEU A 145 -12.25 -9.79 8.17
CA LEU A 145 -12.27 -8.91 6.98
C LEU A 145 -10.95 -8.96 6.20
N LYS A 146 -9.82 -9.00 6.91
CA LYS A 146 -8.45 -8.95 6.35
C LYS A 146 -7.52 -9.93 7.08
N PRO A 147 -7.61 -11.25 6.79
CA PRO A 147 -6.81 -12.27 7.48
C PRO A 147 -5.29 -12.13 7.33
N GLN A 148 -4.83 -11.46 6.26
CA GLN A 148 -3.39 -11.26 5.99
C GLN A 148 -2.81 -10.05 6.72
N TYR A 149 -3.65 -9.19 7.30
CA TYR A 149 -3.22 -7.95 7.92
C TYR A 149 -2.86 -8.18 9.39
N ASN A 150 -1.62 -7.83 9.75
CA ASN A 150 -1.16 -7.85 11.13
C ASN A 150 -1.50 -6.52 11.80
N LEU A 151 -2.48 -6.53 12.71
CA LEU A 151 -2.91 -5.34 13.43
C LEU A 151 -1.80 -4.82 14.37
N PRO A 152 -1.34 -3.56 14.20
CA PRO A 152 -0.33 -2.96 15.07
C PRO A 152 -0.81 -2.74 16.50
N SER A 153 0.14 -2.50 17.40
CA SER A 153 -0.15 -2.21 18.80
C SER A 153 -0.77 -0.82 18.99
N ARG A 154 -1.45 -0.61 20.11
CA ARG A 154 -1.91 0.70 20.57
C ARG A 154 -0.81 1.77 20.46
N ASN A 155 0.41 1.44 20.90
CA ASN A 155 1.55 2.37 20.89
C ASN A 155 1.96 2.78 19.48
N PHE A 156 1.85 1.87 18.50
CA PHE A 156 2.10 2.23 17.10
C PHE A 156 1.16 3.35 16.64
N PHE A 157 -0.14 3.24 16.98
CA PHE A 157 -1.11 4.26 16.62
C PHE A 157 -0.86 5.60 17.33
N SER A 158 -0.56 5.57 18.64
CA SER A 158 -0.33 6.80 19.40
C SER A 158 1.02 7.48 19.11
N GLU A 159 2.10 6.71 18.96
CA GLU A 159 3.47 7.24 18.89
C GLU A 159 3.97 7.43 17.46
N LYS A 160 3.43 6.68 16.48
CA LYS A 160 3.88 6.76 15.08
C LYS A 160 2.79 7.29 14.16
N MET A 161 1.60 6.69 14.21
CA MET A 161 0.56 7.00 13.22
C MET A 161 -0.11 8.36 13.47
N LEU A 162 -0.44 8.66 14.73
CA LEU A 162 -1.09 9.91 15.12
C LEU A 162 -0.26 11.14 14.73
N PRO A 163 1.06 11.25 15.05
CA PRO A 163 1.87 12.39 14.61
C PRO A 163 1.84 12.61 13.10
N CYS A 164 1.93 11.53 12.31
CA CYS A 164 1.89 11.60 10.85
C CYS A 164 0.56 12.18 10.32
N ILE A 165 -0.58 11.70 10.84
CA ILE A 165 -1.90 12.20 10.43
C ILE A 165 -2.11 13.62 10.94
N TYR A 166 -1.72 13.92 12.18
CA TYR A 166 -1.84 15.25 12.76
C TYR A 166 -1.12 16.30 11.92
N GLU A 167 0.14 16.06 11.52
CA GLU A 167 0.88 17.01 10.70
C GLU A 167 0.24 17.23 9.32
N SER A 168 -0.33 16.18 8.73
CA SER A 168 -1.07 16.30 7.48
C SER A 168 -2.33 17.16 7.64
N VAL A 169 -3.12 16.93 8.69
CA VAL A 169 -4.35 17.68 8.96
C VAL A 169 -4.03 19.11 9.35
N LYS A 170 -3.04 19.34 10.21
CA LYS A 170 -2.56 20.67 10.61
C LYS A 170 -2.16 21.51 9.41
N LYS A 171 -1.37 20.95 8.48
CA LYS A 171 -0.99 21.66 7.24
C LYS A 171 -2.21 22.08 6.43
N ARG A 172 -3.21 21.21 6.32
CA ARG A 172 -4.47 21.52 5.63
C ARG A 172 -5.22 22.64 6.35
N VAL A 173 -5.42 22.52 7.66
CA VAL A 173 -6.13 23.53 8.47
C VAL A 173 -5.43 24.88 8.40
N ILE A 174 -4.09 24.94 8.48
CA ILE A 174 -3.34 26.20 8.34
C ILE A 174 -3.58 26.82 6.96
N LYS A 175 -3.56 26.01 5.89
CA LYS A 175 -3.86 26.50 4.54
C LYS A 175 -5.27 27.08 4.46
N ASP A 176 -6.25 26.37 5.02
CA ASP A 176 -7.66 26.80 5.02
C ASP A 176 -7.83 28.11 5.82
N LEU A 177 -7.13 28.25 6.95
CA LEU A 177 -7.13 29.47 7.77
C LEU A 177 -6.49 30.67 7.06
N LEU A 178 -5.39 30.46 6.33
CA LEU A 178 -4.73 31.54 5.56
C LEU A 178 -5.59 32.05 4.39
N GLN A 179 -6.54 31.25 3.93
CA GLN A 179 -7.45 31.60 2.82
C GLN A 179 -8.79 32.15 3.30
N ALA A 180 -9.06 32.13 4.61
CA ALA A 180 -10.32 32.59 5.18
C ALA A 180 -10.40 34.13 5.20
N GLU A 181 -11.52 34.69 4.75
CA GLU A 181 -11.79 36.13 4.79
C GLU A 181 -12.05 36.62 6.21
N ALA A 182 -12.70 35.79 7.03
CA ALA A 182 -13.01 36.08 8.42
C ALA A 182 -12.92 34.80 9.26
N ILE A 183 -12.53 34.95 10.53
CA ILE A 183 -12.39 33.86 11.50
C ILE A 183 -13.12 34.26 12.78
N SER A 184 -13.93 33.36 13.33
CA SER A 184 -14.52 33.49 14.67
C SER A 184 -13.94 32.40 15.56
N VAL A 185 -13.59 32.76 16.81
CA VAL A 185 -12.96 31.86 17.78
C VAL A 185 -13.85 31.79 19.01
N THR A 186 -14.35 30.60 19.31
CA THR A 186 -15.04 30.31 20.57
C THR A 186 -14.06 29.63 21.52
N PHE A 187 -13.94 30.17 22.73
CA PHE A 187 -13.10 29.60 23.79
C PHE A 187 -14.00 29.05 24.89
N ASP A 188 -13.73 27.82 25.32
CA ASP A 188 -14.40 27.20 26.45
C ASP A 188 -13.39 26.90 27.56
N ALA A 189 -13.75 27.28 28.79
CA ALA A 189 -12.93 27.16 29.98
C ALA A 189 -13.75 26.62 31.15
N TRP A 190 -14.02 25.31 31.12
CA TRP A 190 -14.59 24.60 32.26
C TRP A 190 -13.49 24.09 33.21
N THR A 191 -13.76 24.13 34.52
CA THR A 191 -12.91 23.50 35.54
C THR A 191 -13.55 22.17 35.98
N ALA A 192 -12.87 21.04 35.79
CA ALA A 192 -13.34 19.73 36.24
C ALA A 192 -12.91 19.49 37.70
N SER A 193 -13.86 19.40 38.63
CA SER A 193 -13.60 19.26 40.07
C SER A 193 -13.20 17.85 40.54
N LEU A 194 -12.98 16.90 39.63
CA LEU A 194 -12.69 15.50 39.97
C LEU A 194 -11.22 15.20 40.31
N MET A 195 -10.43 16.21 40.68
CA MET A 195 -9.10 15.97 41.25
C MET A 195 -9.05 16.49 42.69
N HIS A 196 -9.43 15.64 43.64
CA HIS A 196 -8.96 15.74 45.02
C HIS A 196 -7.43 15.50 45.02
N ILE A 197 -6.67 16.53 44.64
CA ILE A 197 -5.24 16.58 44.90
C ILE A 197 -5.10 16.69 46.41
N LYS A 198 -4.73 15.57 47.06
CA LYS A 198 -4.21 15.59 48.42
C LYS A 198 -2.96 16.48 48.41
N LYS A 199 -3.11 17.76 48.75
CA LYS A 199 -1.97 18.61 49.12
C LYS A 199 -1.33 17.98 50.36
N GLN A 200 -0.24 17.22 50.15
CA GLN A 200 0.68 16.95 51.24
C GLN A 200 1.29 18.29 51.65
N ARG A 201 0.89 18.78 52.83
CA ARG A 201 1.59 19.83 53.56
C ARG A 201 2.96 19.27 53.92
N LEU A 202 4.00 19.72 53.22
CA LEU A 202 5.35 19.69 53.76
C LEU A 202 5.36 20.65 54.96
N LYS A 203 5.64 20.09 56.14
CA LYS A 203 6.02 20.84 57.34
C LYS A 203 7.50 21.17 57.26
#